data_AF-A0A1T4YMV0-F1
#
_entry.id   AF-A0A1T4YMV0-F1
#
_cell.length_a   1.000
_cell.length_b   1.000
_cell.length_c   1.000
_cell.angle_alpha   90.00
_cell.angle_beta   90.00
_cell.angle_gamma   90.00
#
_symmetry.space_group_name_H-M   'P 1'
#
loop_
_entity.id
_entity.type
_entity.pdbx_description
1 polymer ?
#
loop_
_entity_poly.entity_id
_entity_poly.type
_entity_poly.pdbx_seq_one_letter_code
_entity_poly.pdbx_strand_id
1 'polypeptide(L)'
;MTFDELLAASARIDAGESPRSVLEGSLLTAQIAQDASADRFSRWGLSTVVDANTGTPVISPELFAELHRLAGLDAAWPVGNAGLIHVYGYLLSIVSTPYGLKRDRWANGDVARALGLEPSAFAPWFGPASDGTPLHRLAAALSPIFDAPDQAPGVVFVMHEGSDRISATTVLVRHPGTEHSALLYAVDGKQLTAFPFEISASSVASLQTESPRLRYNAVVDAPRQPLDRRRVLIDATSDPE
;
A
#
# COMPACT_ATOMS: atom_id res chain seq x y z
N MET A 1 -14.03 -12.79 10.58
CA MET A 1 -12.62 -12.92 10.19
C MET A 1 -11.75 -12.26 11.23
N THR A 2 -11.20 -13.05 12.15
CA THR A 2 -10.10 -12.70 13.05
C THR A 2 -8.75 -12.85 12.33
N PHE A 3 -7.65 -12.53 13.03
CA PHE A 3 -6.31 -12.81 12.49
C PHE A 3 -6.07 -14.31 12.25
N ASP A 4 -6.50 -15.17 13.16
CA ASP A 4 -6.36 -16.63 13.01
C ASP A 4 -7.17 -17.16 11.81
N GLU A 5 -8.37 -16.63 11.58
CA GLU A 5 -9.18 -16.97 10.40
C GLU A 5 -8.49 -16.52 9.09
N LEU A 6 -7.78 -15.39 9.11
CA LEU A 6 -6.97 -14.93 7.97
C LEU A 6 -5.75 -15.85 7.71
N LEU A 7 -5.06 -16.29 8.77
CA LEU A 7 -3.94 -17.22 8.65
C LEU A 7 -4.41 -18.57 8.11
N ALA A 8 -5.52 -19.09 8.62
CA ALA A 8 -6.13 -20.33 8.14
C ALA A 8 -6.55 -20.23 6.66
N ALA A 9 -7.17 -19.10 6.25
CA ALA A 9 -7.51 -18.85 4.86
C ALA A 9 -6.26 -18.83 3.95
N SER A 10 -5.19 -18.16 4.39
CA SER A 10 -3.93 -18.09 3.64
C SER A 10 -3.32 -19.48 3.45
N ALA A 11 -3.29 -20.30 4.51
CA ALA A 11 -2.74 -21.65 4.47
C ALA A 11 -3.55 -22.59 3.56
N ARG A 12 -4.89 -22.46 3.54
CA ARG A 12 -5.75 -23.24 2.65
C ARG A 12 -5.52 -22.90 1.18
N ILE A 13 -5.40 -21.61 0.86
CA ILE A 13 -5.09 -21.16 -0.50
C ILE A 13 -3.71 -21.67 -0.93
N ASP A 14 -2.70 -21.57 -0.07
CA ASP A 14 -1.36 -22.09 -0.35
C ASP A 14 -1.32 -23.61 -0.54
N ALA A 15 -2.15 -24.35 0.22
CA ALA A 15 -2.34 -25.78 0.04
C ALA A 15 -3.08 -26.17 -1.25
N GLY A 16 -3.44 -25.20 -2.10
CA GLY A 16 -4.06 -25.41 -3.40
C GLY A 16 -5.59 -25.38 -3.39
N GLU A 17 -6.22 -25.00 -2.28
CA GLU A 17 -7.66 -24.77 -2.28
C GLU A 17 -8.01 -23.52 -3.10
N SER A 18 -9.11 -23.59 -3.85
CA SER A 18 -9.59 -22.46 -4.66
C SER A 18 -9.81 -21.20 -3.80
N PRO A 19 -9.21 -20.04 -4.16
CA PRO A 19 -9.44 -18.77 -3.48
C PRO A 19 -10.92 -18.41 -3.37
N ARG A 20 -11.73 -18.77 -4.38
CA ARG A 20 -13.18 -18.56 -4.35
C ARG A 20 -13.83 -19.30 -3.18
N SER A 21 -13.55 -20.60 -3.03
CA SER A 21 -14.08 -21.44 -1.94
C SER A 21 -13.69 -20.90 -0.58
N VAL A 22 -12.41 -20.48 -0.44
CA VAL A 22 -11.88 -19.98 0.82
C VAL A 22 -12.47 -18.62 1.21
N LEU A 23 -12.71 -17.73 0.24
CA LEU A 23 -13.18 -16.37 0.49
C LEU A 23 -14.71 -16.23 0.50
N GLU A 24 -15.46 -17.22 0.02
CA GLU A 24 -16.92 -17.18 -0.02
C GLU A 24 -17.52 -16.91 1.38
N GLY A 25 -18.42 -15.93 1.47
CA GLY A 25 -19.04 -15.51 2.73
C GLY A 25 -18.11 -14.86 3.76
N SER A 26 -16.82 -14.66 3.43
CA SER A 26 -15.85 -14.08 4.35
C SER A 26 -16.03 -12.57 4.58
N LEU A 27 -15.46 -12.06 5.66
CA LEU A 27 -15.41 -10.62 5.93
C LEU A 27 -14.70 -9.85 4.81
N LEU A 28 -13.62 -10.40 4.25
CA LEU A 28 -12.88 -9.74 3.16
C LEU A 28 -13.75 -9.61 1.91
N THR A 29 -14.55 -10.63 1.59
CA THR A 29 -15.52 -10.56 0.49
C THR A 29 -16.54 -9.44 0.70
N ALA A 30 -17.07 -9.31 1.91
CA ALA A 30 -18.00 -8.21 2.24
C ALA A 30 -17.33 -6.83 2.13
N GLN A 31 -16.09 -6.70 2.60
CA GLN A 31 -15.33 -5.44 2.54
C GLN A 31 -14.95 -5.04 1.12
N ILE A 32 -14.49 -5.99 0.29
CA ILE A 32 -14.20 -5.74 -1.13
C ILE A 32 -15.46 -5.30 -1.87
N ALA A 33 -16.60 -5.97 -1.63
CA ALA A 33 -17.88 -5.59 -2.22
C ALA A 33 -18.33 -4.19 -1.77
N GLN A 34 -18.15 -3.86 -0.49
CA GLN A 34 -18.44 -2.52 0.03
C GLN A 34 -17.57 -1.46 -0.66
N ASP A 35 -16.26 -1.71 -0.82
CA ASP A 35 -15.36 -0.77 -1.47
C ASP A 35 -15.65 -0.59 -2.96
N ALA A 36 -16.03 -1.68 -3.64
CA ALA A 36 -16.46 -1.64 -5.03
C ALA A 36 -17.74 -0.80 -5.17
N SER A 37 -18.75 -1.04 -4.32
CA SER A 37 -20.03 -0.30 -4.37
C SER A 37 -19.87 1.20 -4.08
N ALA A 38 -18.81 1.58 -3.37
CA ALA A 38 -18.49 2.97 -3.03
C ALA A 38 -17.45 3.61 -3.96
N ASP A 39 -17.09 2.96 -5.08
CA ASP A 39 -16.05 3.39 -6.02
C ASP A 39 -14.71 3.77 -5.34
N ARG A 40 -14.32 3.07 -4.27
CA ARG A 40 -13.10 3.43 -3.53
C ARG A 40 -11.83 3.02 -4.24
N PHE A 41 -11.89 2.04 -5.14
CA PHE A 41 -10.76 1.58 -5.92
C PHE A 41 -10.27 2.60 -6.96
N SER A 42 -11.11 3.57 -7.37
CA SER A 42 -10.72 4.62 -8.33
C SER A 42 -9.61 5.55 -7.80
N ARG A 43 -9.45 5.62 -6.47
CA ARG A 43 -8.38 6.36 -5.78
C ARG A 43 -7.02 5.67 -5.80
N TRP A 44 -6.96 4.43 -6.27
CA TRP A 44 -5.76 3.60 -6.26
C TRP A 44 -5.18 3.45 -7.65
N GLY A 45 -3.85 3.50 -7.75
CA GLY A 45 -3.12 3.34 -9.00
C GLY A 45 -3.04 1.89 -9.45
N LEU A 46 -2.18 1.63 -10.44
CA LEU A 46 -1.90 0.27 -10.90
C LEU A 46 -0.61 -0.25 -10.27
N SER A 47 -0.61 -1.53 -9.93
CA SER A 47 0.57 -2.22 -9.41
C SER A 47 0.73 -3.58 -10.06
N THR A 48 1.98 -4.00 -10.20
CA THR A 48 2.28 -5.42 -10.43
C THR A 48 2.29 -6.18 -9.10
N VAL A 49 1.91 -7.46 -9.14
CA VAL A 49 2.04 -8.40 -8.02
C VAL A 49 3.47 -8.95 -7.87
N VAL A 50 4.34 -8.73 -8.84
CA VAL A 50 5.74 -9.19 -8.80
C VAL A 50 6.52 -8.30 -7.84
N ASP A 51 7.08 -8.89 -6.78
CA ASP A 51 7.90 -8.15 -5.83
C ASP A 51 9.23 -7.74 -6.47
N ALA A 52 9.57 -6.46 -6.33
CA ALA A 52 10.79 -5.90 -6.91
C ALA A 52 12.09 -6.51 -6.36
N ASN A 53 12.09 -7.10 -5.15
CA ASN A 53 13.29 -7.66 -4.54
C ASN A 53 13.46 -9.14 -4.88
N THR A 54 12.36 -9.90 -4.90
CA THR A 54 12.42 -11.35 -5.14
C THR A 54 12.22 -11.72 -6.61
N GLY A 55 11.62 -10.82 -7.40
CA GLY A 55 11.19 -11.12 -8.77
C GLY A 55 10.04 -12.14 -8.86
N THR A 56 9.42 -12.47 -7.72
CA THR A 56 8.34 -13.46 -7.63
C THR A 56 7.00 -12.80 -7.31
N PRO A 57 5.87 -13.36 -7.78
CA PRO A 57 4.54 -12.90 -7.38
C PRO A 57 4.30 -13.02 -5.88
N VAL A 58 3.74 -11.97 -5.27
CA VAL A 58 3.35 -11.94 -3.85
C VAL A 58 2.03 -12.67 -3.56
N ILE A 59 1.22 -12.91 -4.58
CA ILE A 59 -0.02 -13.70 -4.55
C ILE A 59 -0.09 -14.55 -5.81
N SER A 60 -0.89 -15.63 -5.83
CA SER A 60 -1.03 -16.47 -7.01
C SER A 60 -1.93 -15.80 -8.09
N PRO A 61 -1.84 -16.25 -9.37
CA PRO A 61 -2.75 -15.81 -10.43
C PRO A 61 -4.24 -16.01 -10.09
N GLU A 62 -4.57 -17.13 -9.44
CA GLU A 62 -5.94 -17.48 -9.07
C GLU A 62 -6.48 -16.54 -7.99
N LEU A 63 -5.65 -16.22 -6.98
CA LEU A 63 -6.03 -15.28 -5.93
C LEU A 63 -6.18 -13.87 -6.51
N PHE A 64 -5.26 -13.45 -7.38
CA PHE A 64 -5.37 -12.17 -8.08
C PHE A 64 -6.67 -12.05 -8.89
N ALA A 65 -6.99 -13.07 -9.68
CA ALA A 65 -8.21 -13.10 -10.49
C ALA A 65 -9.46 -13.05 -9.62
N GLU A 66 -9.49 -13.80 -8.51
CA GLU A 66 -10.65 -13.80 -7.61
C GLU A 66 -10.84 -12.46 -6.90
N LEU A 67 -9.77 -11.80 -6.43
CA LEU A 67 -9.86 -10.48 -5.81
C LEU A 67 -10.42 -9.43 -6.78
N HIS A 68 -9.97 -9.41 -8.03
CA HIS A 68 -10.46 -8.48 -9.05
C HIS A 68 -11.90 -8.80 -9.46
N ARG A 69 -12.26 -10.08 -9.56
CA ARG A 69 -13.64 -10.53 -9.80
C ARG A 69 -14.59 -10.06 -8.69
N LEU A 70 -14.19 -10.19 -7.43
CA LEU A 70 -14.99 -9.74 -6.28
C LEU A 70 -15.19 -8.22 -6.29
N ALA A 71 -14.21 -7.46 -6.77
CA ALA A 71 -14.30 -6.01 -6.90
C ALA A 71 -15.03 -5.53 -8.17
N GLY A 72 -15.33 -6.43 -9.11
CA GLY A 72 -15.88 -6.07 -10.42
C GLY A 72 -14.94 -5.24 -11.27
N LEU A 73 -13.62 -5.42 -11.11
CA LEU A 73 -12.59 -4.67 -11.85
C LEU A 73 -11.93 -5.55 -12.91
N ASP A 74 -11.78 -5.02 -14.12
CA ASP A 74 -10.98 -5.63 -15.16
C ASP A 74 -9.49 -5.45 -14.84
N ALA A 75 -8.73 -6.54 -14.95
CA ALA A 75 -7.28 -6.52 -14.78
C ALA A 75 -6.61 -7.66 -15.57
N ALA A 76 -5.38 -7.43 -15.99
CA ALA A 76 -4.59 -8.40 -16.74
C ALA A 76 -3.35 -8.78 -15.91
N TRP A 77 -3.29 -10.04 -15.47
CA TRP A 77 -2.13 -10.54 -14.75
C TRP A 77 -0.82 -10.22 -15.49
N PRO A 78 0.24 -9.73 -14.79
CA PRO A 78 0.39 -9.58 -13.35
C PRO A 78 0.01 -8.19 -12.79
N VAL A 79 -0.68 -7.35 -13.56
CA VAL A 79 -0.96 -5.94 -13.23
C VAL A 79 -2.44 -5.71 -12.93
N GLY A 80 -2.73 -5.05 -11.81
CA GLY A 80 -4.10 -4.73 -11.42
C GLY A 80 -4.17 -3.55 -10.46
N ASN A 81 -5.32 -3.39 -9.80
CA ASN A 81 -5.56 -2.29 -8.87
C ASN A 81 -4.65 -2.41 -7.64
N ALA A 82 -3.92 -1.35 -7.32
CA ALA A 82 -2.97 -1.34 -6.20
C ALA A 82 -3.65 -1.52 -4.84
N GLY A 83 -4.86 -1.01 -4.65
CA GLY A 83 -5.62 -1.21 -3.41
C GLY A 83 -5.97 -2.69 -3.20
N LEU A 84 -6.40 -3.39 -4.25
CA LEU A 84 -6.62 -4.84 -4.18
C LEU A 84 -5.34 -5.60 -3.86
N ILE A 85 -4.24 -5.28 -4.55
CA ILE A 85 -2.98 -6.03 -4.41
C ILE A 85 -2.33 -5.75 -3.04
N HIS A 86 -2.10 -4.48 -2.72
CA HIS A 86 -1.32 -4.10 -1.54
C HIS A 86 -2.14 -4.14 -0.25
N VAL A 87 -3.46 -3.93 -0.28
CA VAL A 87 -4.29 -4.02 0.93
C VAL A 87 -4.81 -5.44 1.11
N TYR A 88 -5.68 -5.90 0.21
CA TYR A 88 -6.34 -7.21 0.36
C TYR A 88 -5.43 -8.39 0.02
N GLY A 89 -4.65 -8.30 -1.06
CA GLY A 89 -3.75 -9.37 -1.50
C GLY A 89 -2.64 -9.65 -0.49
N TYR A 90 -2.04 -8.61 0.09
CA TYR A 90 -0.99 -8.79 1.10
C TYR A 90 -1.48 -9.45 2.38
N LEU A 91 -2.73 -9.24 2.79
CA LEU A 91 -3.29 -9.93 3.96
C LEU A 91 -3.29 -11.46 3.77
N LEU A 92 -3.44 -11.93 2.53
CA LEU A 92 -3.46 -13.36 2.18
C LEU A 92 -2.10 -13.88 1.70
N SER A 93 -1.12 -12.99 1.45
CA SER A 93 0.21 -13.34 1.00
C SER A 93 1.02 -14.06 2.08
N ILE A 94 1.54 -15.25 1.76
CA ILE A 94 2.47 -16.00 2.63
C ILE A 94 3.94 -15.80 2.25
N VAL A 95 4.21 -14.96 1.24
CA VAL A 95 5.57 -14.75 0.72
C VAL A 95 6.38 -13.97 1.74
N SER A 96 7.43 -14.59 2.25
CA SER A 96 8.43 -13.92 3.07
C SER A 96 9.32 -13.03 2.21
N THR A 97 9.55 -11.81 2.67
CA THR A 97 10.52 -10.88 2.08
C THR A 97 11.65 -10.62 3.07
N PRO A 98 12.77 -10.00 2.65
CA PRO A 98 13.81 -9.58 3.59
C PRO A 98 13.31 -8.67 4.72
N TYR A 99 12.11 -8.10 4.60
CA TYR A 99 11.49 -7.19 5.56
C TYR A 99 10.31 -7.81 6.33
N GLY A 100 10.20 -9.14 6.35
CA GLY A 100 9.08 -9.87 6.95
C GLY A 100 7.96 -10.20 5.95
N LEU A 101 6.78 -10.57 6.46
CA LEU A 101 5.63 -10.91 5.63
C LEU A 101 4.94 -9.64 5.16
N LYS A 102 4.44 -9.64 3.91
CA LYS A 102 3.70 -8.47 3.38
C LYS A 102 2.46 -8.12 4.21
N ARG A 103 1.80 -9.13 4.82
CA ARG A 103 0.63 -8.94 5.71
C ARG A 103 0.93 -8.10 6.96
N ASP A 104 2.18 -8.12 7.42
CA ASP A 104 2.60 -7.46 8.66
C ASP A 104 2.41 -5.94 8.58
N ARG A 105 2.41 -5.39 7.35
CA ARG A 105 2.11 -3.98 7.07
C ARG A 105 0.79 -3.52 7.67
N TRP A 106 -0.20 -4.40 7.73
CA TRP A 106 -1.55 -4.08 8.19
C TRP A 106 -1.87 -4.70 9.55
N ALA A 107 -1.22 -5.80 9.91
CA ALA A 107 -1.50 -6.54 11.14
C ALA A 107 -0.72 -6.03 12.37
N ASN A 108 0.51 -5.54 12.20
CA ASN A 108 1.37 -5.19 13.34
C ASN A 108 1.18 -3.75 13.84
N GLY A 109 0.47 -2.92 13.05
CA GLY A 109 0.07 -1.56 13.42
C GLY A 109 1.14 -0.49 13.28
N ASP A 110 2.32 -0.81 12.74
CA ASP A 110 3.44 0.15 12.64
C ASP A 110 3.12 1.34 11.74
N VAL A 111 2.44 1.11 10.61
CA VAL A 111 1.98 2.20 9.73
C VAL A 111 0.94 3.07 10.44
N ALA A 112 0.02 2.47 11.20
CA ALA A 112 -0.98 3.23 11.96
C ALA A 112 -0.32 4.10 13.03
N ARG A 113 0.63 3.54 13.80
CA ARG A 113 1.40 4.31 14.80
C ARG A 113 2.24 5.42 14.17
N ALA A 114 2.85 5.18 13.02
CA ALA A 114 3.61 6.21 12.28
C ALA A 114 2.73 7.40 11.86
N LEU A 115 1.42 7.16 11.70
CA LEU A 115 0.39 8.16 11.39
C LEU A 115 -0.30 8.72 12.65
N GLY A 116 0.10 8.32 13.86
CA GLY A 116 -0.53 8.74 15.12
C GLY A 116 -1.90 8.11 15.39
N LEU A 117 -2.19 6.97 14.77
CA LEU A 117 -3.45 6.24 14.89
C LEU A 117 -3.31 5.00 15.80
N GLU A 118 -4.46 4.48 16.25
CA GLU A 118 -4.52 3.20 16.97
C GLU A 118 -3.91 2.06 16.13
N PRO A 119 -3.11 1.14 16.71
CA PRO A 119 -2.38 0.13 15.95
C PRO A 119 -3.26 -0.75 15.05
N SER A 120 -4.49 -1.00 15.47
CA SER A 120 -5.45 -1.82 14.75
C SER A 120 -6.22 -1.07 13.66
N ALA A 121 -5.99 0.23 13.46
CA ALA A 121 -6.76 1.08 12.55
C ALA A 121 -6.86 0.54 11.12
N PHE A 122 -5.88 -0.24 10.64
CA PHE A 122 -5.90 -0.82 9.29
C PHE A 122 -6.17 -2.32 9.25
N ALA A 123 -6.48 -2.95 10.39
CA ALA A 123 -6.81 -4.36 10.44
C ALA A 123 -8.25 -4.62 9.91
N PRO A 124 -8.49 -5.69 9.14
CA PRO A 124 -9.82 -6.07 8.64
C PRO A 124 -10.90 -6.21 9.71
N TRP A 125 -10.52 -6.67 10.90
CA TRP A 125 -11.43 -6.90 12.03
C TRP A 125 -11.56 -5.72 12.99
N PHE A 126 -10.96 -4.57 12.66
CA PHE A 126 -11.05 -3.40 13.51
C PHE A 126 -12.31 -2.57 13.26
N GLY A 127 -12.95 -2.18 14.36
CA GLY A 127 -14.15 -1.34 14.40
C GLY A 127 -15.44 -2.08 14.04
N PRO A 128 -16.61 -1.52 14.38
CA PRO A 128 -17.87 -1.88 13.74
C PRO A 128 -17.75 -1.82 12.21
N ALA A 129 -18.51 -2.65 11.49
CA ALA A 129 -18.51 -2.65 10.01
C ALA A 129 -18.90 -1.28 9.39
N SER A 130 -19.56 -0.40 10.17
CA SER A 130 -19.86 0.98 9.78
C SER A 130 -18.65 1.90 9.67
N ASP A 131 -17.54 1.56 10.35
CA ASP A 131 -16.38 2.45 10.50
C ASP A 131 -15.40 2.32 9.31
N GLY A 132 -15.90 1.79 8.20
CA GLY A 132 -15.18 1.62 6.95
C GLY A 132 -14.44 0.29 6.83
N THR A 133 -13.89 0.06 5.65
CA THR A 133 -13.00 -1.08 5.36
C THR A 133 -11.55 -0.67 5.63
N PRO A 134 -10.61 -1.62 5.71
CA PRO A 134 -9.17 -1.32 5.77
C PRO A 134 -8.71 -0.37 4.65
N LEU A 135 -9.12 -0.64 3.41
CA LEU A 135 -8.76 0.19 2.25
C LEU A 135 -9.30 1.61 2.41
N HIS A 136 -10.56 1.75 2.85
CA HIS A 136 -11.15 3.06 3.07
C HIS A 136 -10.43 3.85 4.16
N ARG A 137 -10.17 3.23 5.31
CA ARG A 137 -9.50 3.88 6.44
C ARG A 137 -8.08 4.27 6.08
N LEU A 138 -7.35 3.40 5.38
CA LEU A 138 -6.03 3.72 4.87
C LEU A 138 -6.11 4.90 3.90
N ALA A 139 -7.00 4.85 2.90
CA ALA A 139 -7.13 5.93 1.94
C ALA A 139 -7.51 7.27 2.59
N ALA A 140 -8.39 7.25 3.58
CA ALA A 140 -8.79 8.43 4.34
C ALA A 140 -7.63 9.01 5.17
N ALA A 141 -6.79 8.15 5.76
CA ALA A 141 -5.60 8.59 6.50
C ALA A 141 -4.52 9.18 5.58
N LEU A 142 -4.34 8.62 4.37
CA LEU A 142 -3.28 9.05 3.46
C LEU A 142 -3.65 10.27 2.61
N SER A 143 -4.92 10.46 2.26
CA SER A 143 -5.33 11.52 1.31
C SER A 143 -4.88 12.92 1.77
N PRO A 144 -5.14 13.36 3.02
CA PRO A 144 -4.73 14.69 3.46
C PRO A 144 -3.21 14.93 3.39
N ILE A 145 -2.42 13.86 3.57
CA ILE A 145 -0.95 13.91 3.49
C ILE A 145 -0.49 14.14 2.05
N PHE A 146 -1.14 13.52 1.07
CA PHE A 146 -0.80 13.75 -0.33
C PHE A 146 -1.36 15.08 -0.88
N ASP A 147 -2.49 15.54 -0.36
CA ASP A 147 -3.14 16.78 -0.79
C ASP A 147 -2.38 18.03 -0.30
N ALA A 148 -1.88 18.00 0.94
CA ALA A 148 -1.17 19.12 1.56
C ALA A 148 -0.05 18.60 2.51
N PRO A 149 1.05 18.05 1.97
CA PRO A 149 2.07 17.40 2.78
C PRO A 149 2.80 18.35 3.74
N ASP A 150 2.87 19.65 3.41
CA ASP A 150 3.45 20.71 4.25
C ASP A 150 2.60 21.04 5.49
N GLN A 151 1.30 20.69 5.46
CA GLN A 151 0.36 20.91 6.56
C GLN A 151 0.09 19.64 7.37
N ALA A 152 0.53 18.49 6.88
CA ALA A 152 0.25 17.21 7.49
C ALA A 152 1.19 16.92 8.68
N PRO A 153 0.67 16.62 9.88
CA PRO A 153 1.50 16.32 11.04
C PRO A 153 2.43 15.14 10.81
N GLY A 154 3.69 15.29 11.25
CA GLY A 154 4.68 14.22 11.19
C GLY A 154 5.28 13.96 9.80
N VAL A 155 4.91 14.72 8.76
CA VAL A 155 5.63 14.68 7.49
C VAL A 155 7.03 15.28 7.70
N VAL A 156 8.05 14.48 7.38
CA VAL A 156 9.46 14.89 7.53
C VAL A 156 10.21 14.89 6.21
N PHE A 157 9.66 14.27 5.16
CA PHE A 157 10.28 14.25 3.84
C PHE A 157 9.24 14.15 2.75
N VAL A 158 9.44 14.90 1.66
CA VAL A 158 8.61 14.83 0.46
C VAL A 158 9.50 14.91 -0.77
N MET A 159 9.38 13.92 -1.64
CA MET A 159 10.06 13.88 -2.93
C MET A 159 9.05 13.61 -4.05
N HIS A 160 9.09 14.47 -5.06
CA HIS A 160 8.42 14.25 -6.32
C HIS A 160 9.43 13.80 -7.37
N GLU A 161 9.06 12.79 -8.13
CA GLU A 161 9.78 12.35 -9.31
C GLU A 161 8.82 12.24 -10.47
N GLY A 162 9.24 12.64 -11.65
CA GLY A 162 8.29 12.68 -12.76
C GLY A 162 8.93 12.84 -14.10
N SER A 163 8.07 12.87 -15.09
CA SER A 163 8.29 13.33 -16.45
C SER A 163 7.13 14.24 -16.85
N ASP A 164 7.02 14.61 -18.12
CA ASP A 164 5.87 15.38 -18.61
C ASP A 164 4.53 14.62 -18.56
N ARG A 165 4.55 13.30 -18.27
CA ARG A 165 3.35 12.43 -18.32
C ARG A 165 3.03 11.71 -17.02
N ILE A 166 4.01 11.57 -16.14
CA ILE A 166 3.91 10.74 -14.94
C ILE A 166 4.47 11.55 -13.77
N SER A 167 3.77 11.55 -12.65
CA SER A 167 4.22 12.16 -11.41
C SER A 167 4.10 11.16 -10.26
N ALA A 168 5.22 10.80 -9.66
CA ALA A 168 5.31 9.99 -8.46
C ALA A 168 5.62 10.88 -7.24
N THR A 169 5.00 10.56 -6.12
CA THR A 169 5.21 11.24 -4.84
C THR A 169 5.60 10.23 -3.78
N THR A 170 6.75 10.45 -3.15
CA THR A 170 7.21 9.74 -1.96
C THR A 170 7.11 10.66 -0.76
N VAL A 171 6.47 10.20 0.31
CA VAL A 171 6.39 10.92 1.58
C VAL A 171 6.91 10.03 2.69
N LEU A 172 7.77 10.56 3.57
CA LEU A 172 8.13 9.89 4.82
C LEU A 172 7.44 10.60 5.99
N VAL A 173 6.83 9.78 6.86
CA VAL A 173 6.08 10.26 8.02
C VAL A 173 6.59 9.61 9.31
N ARG A 174 6.64 10.41 10.37
CA ARG A 174 6.83 10.02 11.76
C ARG A 174 6.03 10.98 12.62
N HIS A 175 4.86 10.55 13.10
CA HIS A 175 4.05 11.37 14.00
C HIS A 175 4.86 11.73 15.26
N PRO A 176 4.69 12.94 15.83
CA PRO A 176 5.36 13.31 17.08
C PRO A 176 5.07 12.30 18.21
N GLY A 177 6.11 11.92 18.96
CA GLY A 177 5.99 11.03 20.13
C GLY A 177 5.93 9.54 19.82
N THR A 178 6.16 9.13 18.56
CA THR A 178 6.31 7.71 18.18
C THR A 178 7.69 7.43 17.61
N GLU A 179 8.20 6.24 17.90
CA GLU A 179 9.41 5.68 17.27
C GLU A 179 9.12 5.07 15.89
N HIS A 180 7.83 4.92 15.54
CA HIS A 180 7.42 4.32 14.27
C HIS A 180 7.41 5.35 13.15
N SER A 181 7.93 4.94 12.00
CA SER A 181 7.90 5.74 10.77
C SER A 181 7.47 4.92 9.57
N ALA A 182 6.91 5.59 8.56
CA ALA A 182 6.37 4.95 7.37
C ALA A 182 6.73 5.72 6.10
N LEU A 183 6.84 4.98 5.00
CA LEU A 183 6.90 5.53 3.65
C LEU A 183 5.52 5.40 3.01
N LEU A 184 5.07 6.49 2.40
CA LEU A 184 3.84 6.57 1.62
C LEU A 184 4.20 6.84 0.16
N TYR A 185 3.51 6.20 -0.77
CA TYR A 185 3.77 6.36 -2.18
C TYR A 185 2.49 6.50 -3.00
N ALA A 186 2.51 7.44 -3.94
CA ALA A 186 1.44 7.73 -4.88
C ALA A 186 1.98 8.00 -6.29
N VAL A 187 1.16 7.74 -7.31
CA VAL A 187 1.47 8.02 -8.72
C VAL A 187 0.24 8.65 -9.36
N ASP A 188 0.43 9.77 -10.05
CA ASP A 188 -0.61 10.57 -10.72
C ASP A 188 -1.79 10.89 -9.81
N GLY A 189 -1.47 11.26 -8.56
CA GLY A 189 -2.46 11.57 -7.51
C GLY A 189 -3.21 10.35 -6.96
N LYS A 190 -2.92 9.14 -7.47
CA LYS A 190 -3.52 7.90 -6.99
C LYS A 190 -2.61 7.21 -5.99
N GLN A 191 -3.21 6.68 -4.93
CA GLN A 191 -2.48 5.98 -3.87
C GLN A 191 -1.97 4.63 -4.37
N LEU A 192 -0.76 4.24 -3.96
CA LEU A 192 -0.15 2.97 -4.33
C LEU A 192 0.05 2.08 -3.11
N THR A 193 0.77 2.56 -2.10
CA THR A 193 1.08 1.77 -0.90
C THR A 193 1.54 2.65 0.25
N ALA A 194 1.46 2.10 1.46
CA ALA A 194 2.22 2.54 2.63
C ALA A 194 2.93 1.33 3.27
N PHE A 195 4.06 1.53 3.91
CA PHE A 195 4.75 0.49 4.68
C PHE A 195 5.72 1.08 5.71
N PRO A 196 6.06 0.34 6.78
CA PRO A 196 7.06 0.79 7.75
C PRO A 196 8.40 1.07 7.08
N PHE A 197 9.02 2.19 7.42
CA PHE A 197 10.28 2.62 6.82
C PHE A 197 11.11 3.34 7.87
N GLU A 198 12.35 2.89 8.07
CA GLU A 198 13.27 3.55 8.98
C GLU A 198 13.75 4.88 8.38
N ILE A 199 13.48 5.99 9.06
CA ILE A 199 13.95 7.30 8.64
C ILE A 199 15.27 7.60 9.36
N SER A 200 16.34 7.56 8.59
CA SER A 200 17.71 7.95 8.94
C SER A 200 18.35 8.76 7.80
N ALA A 201 19.42 9.52 8.09
CA ALA A 201 20.12 10.29 7.07
C ALA A 201 20.59 9.43 5.87
N SER A 202 21.04 8.20 6.14
CA SER A 202 21.46 7.26 5.08
C SER A 202 20.28 6.75 4.24
N SER A 203 19.14 6.46 4.86
CA SER A 203 17.93 6.04 4.14
C SER A 203 17.39 7.14 3.21
N VAL A 204 17.40 8.40 3.68
CA VAL A 204 16.95 9.56 2.91
C VAL A 204 17.92 9.84 1.76
N ALA A 205 19.22 9.85 2.02
CA ALA A 205 20.24 10.00 0.99
C ALA A 205 20.15 8.90 -0.08
N SER A 206 19.84 7.66 0.31
CA SER A 206 19.64 6.56 -0.63
C SER A 206 18.46 6.83 -1.58
N LEU A 207 17.33 7.30 -1.07
CA LEU A 207 16.18 7.69 -1.91
C LEU A 207 16.53 8.81 -2.91
N GLN A 208 17.32 9.78 -2.45
CA GLN A 208 17.75 10.94 -3.24
C GLN A 208 18.88 10.65 -4.25
N THR A 209 19.61 9.55 -4.11
CA THR A 209 20.76 9.22 -4.98
C THR A 209 20.44 8.19 -6.06
N GLU A 210 19.42 7.34 -5.85
CA GLU A 210 18.92 6.46 -6.91
C GLU A 210 18.52 7.26 -8.16
N SER A 211 18.58 6.67 -9.36
CA SER A 211 18.00 7.31 -10.55
C SER A 211 16.47 7.37 -10.44
N PRO A 212 15.81 8.47 -10.88
CA PRO A 212 14.36 8.56 -10.83
C PRO A 212 13.66 7.40 -11.55
N ARG A 213 12.72 6.76 -10.88
CA ARG A 213 11.99 5.60 -11.39
C ARG A 213 10.68 5.39 -10.65
N LEU A 214 9.73 4.69 -11.26
CA LEU A 214 8.60 4.14 -10.53
C LEU A 214 9.08 3.08 -9.54
N ARG A 215 8.63 3.19 -8.29
CA ARG A 215 9.00 2.29 -7.18
C ARG A 215 7.80 1.50 -6.67
N TYR A 216 8.10 0.55 -5.78
CA TYR A 216 7.12 -0.18 -4.97
C TYR A 216 6.03 -0.85 -5.81
N ASN A 217 6.46 -1.46 -6.91
CA ASN A 217 5.65 -2.21 -7.87
C ASN A 217 4.65 -1.35 -8.68
N ALA A 218 4.77 -0.03 -8.65
CA ALA A 218 3.90 0.86 -9.42
C ALA A 218 4.02 0.63 -10.93
N VAL A 219 2.88 0.66 -11.60
CA VAL A 219 2.73 0.56 -13.06
C VAL A 219 1.87 1.74 -13.53
N VAL A 220 2.13 2.19 -14.75
CA VAL A 220 1.32 3.20 -15.44
C VAL A 220 1.00 2.67 -16.84
N ASP A 221 -0.15 3.08 -17.39
CA ASP A 221 -0.57 2.72 -18.75
C ASP A 221 0.18 3.51 -19.84
N ALA A 222 1.08 4.42 -19.45
CA ALA A 222 1.93 5.12 -20.38
C ALA A 222 3.06 4.20 -20.91
N PRO A 223 3.50 4.37 -22.18
CA PRO A 223 4.75 3.77 -22.65
C PRO A 223 5.83 4.08 -21.63
N ARG A 224 6.59 3.06 -21.19
CA ARG A 224 7.64 3.19 -20.16
C ARG A 224 8.61 4.31 -20.52
N GLN A 225 8.30 5.52 -20.11
CA GLN A 225 9.19 6.65 -20.15
C GLN A 225 9.91 6.69 -18.81
N PRO A 226 11.24 6.81 -18.81
CA PRO A 226 11.97 7.04 -17.58
C PRO A 226 11.46 8.33 -16.95
N LEU A 227 11.39 8.34 -15.62
CA LEU A 227 11.25 9.61 -14.89
C LEU A 227 12.60 10.33 -15.06
N ASP A 228 12.57 11.62 -15.40
CA ASP A 228 13.75 12.40 -15.73
C ASP A 228 13.94 13.62 -14.81
N ARG A 229 12.96 13.90 -13.96
CA ARG A 229 12.97 14.99 -12.99
C ARG A 229 12.81 14.46 -11.57
N ARG A 230 13.49 15.11 -10.63
CA ARG A 230 13.32 14.96 -9.19
C ARG A 230 13.26 16.32 -8.53
N ARG A 231 12.38 16.48 -7.55
CA ARG A 231 12.31 17.64 -6.67
C ARG A 231 12.03 17.18 -5.24
N VAL A 232 12.87 17.58 -4.31
CA VAL A 232 12.64 17.42 -2.87
C VAL A 232 11.99 18.72 -2.37
N LEU A 233 10.87 18.61 -1.66
CA LEU A 233 10.12 19.77 -1.12
C LEU A 233 10.32 19.95 0.37
N ILE A 234 10.44 18.84 1.09
CA ILE A 234 10.71 18.79 2.54
C ILE A 234 11.83 17.78 2.70
N ASP A 235 12.88 18.16 3.42
CA ASP A 235 14.02 17.29 3.69
C ASP A 235 14.26 17.13 5.19
N ALA A 236 14.21 15.88 5.66
CA ALA A 236 14.32 15.50 7.07
C ALA A 236 15.69 15.85 7.67
N THR A 237 16.68 16.18 6.83
CA THR A 237 18.03 16.58 7.25
C THR A 237 18.23 18.09 7.31
N SER A 238 17.20 18.88 7.00
CA SER A 238 17.25 20.33 7.21
C SER A 238 17.01 20.58 8.69
N ASP A 239 18.06 20.93 9.45
CA ASP A 239 17.87 21.43 10.80
C ASP A 239 16.90 22.63 10.76
N PRO A 240 15.97 22.77 11.71
CA PRO A 240 15.19 23.99 11.84
C PRO A 240 16.16 25.11 12.24
N GLU A 241 16.32 26.12 11.38
CA GLU A 241 16.91 27.41 11.74
C GLU A 241 16.10 28.13 12.83
#